data_AF-A0A517MHI3-F1
#
_entry.id   AF-A0A517MHI3-F1
#
_cell.length_a   1.000
_cell.length_b   1.000
_cell.length_c   1.000
_cell.angle_alpha   90.00
_cell.angle_beta   90.00
_cell.angle_gamma   90.00
#
_symmetry.space_group_name_H-M   'P 1'
#
loop_
_entity.id
_entity.type
_entity.pdbx_description
1 polymer ?
#
loop_
_entity_poly.entity_id
_entity_poly.type
_entity_poly.pdbx_seq_one_letter_code
_entity_poly.pdbx_strand_id
1 'polypeptide(L)'
;MVNRGRVLFVIFALLIVLNEAANILFAFSGMSANFQWFKSVILPVLLIGAVWSLWETGEKWTRWGLATWALLKGITSLWVLGYVMYRMAEITPPENADSFFRISDMLFTMPVIHASIFVVIGLAFFFSPSIRLFLETRSPSSDQGPDQDPPFESQ
;
A
#
# COMPACT_ATOMS: atom_id res chain seq x y z
N MET A 1 8.76 21.74 1.41
CA MET A 1 8.80 20.28 1.68
C MET A 1 7.40 19.67 1.82
N VAL A 2 6.49 20.30 2.57
CA VAL A 2 5.10 19.84 2.75
C VAL A 2 4.34 19.61 1.43
N ASN A 3 4.40 20.53 0.46
CA ASN A 3 3.76 20.34 -0.86
C ASN A 3 4.28 19.11 -1.62
N ARG A 4 5.58 18.79 -1.50
CA ARG A 4 6.15 17.58 -2.13
C ARG A 4 5.65 16.30 -1.45
N GLY A 5 5.55 16.31 -0.12
CA GLY A 5 4.96 15.22 0.67
C GLY A 5 3.49 14.95 0.31
N ARG A 6 2.70 16.01 0.16
CA ARG A 6 1.30 15.93 -0.29
C ARG A 6 1.17 15.30 -1.67
N VAL A 7 1.99 15.71 -2.64
CA VAL A 7 1.97 15.15 -4.00
C VAL A 7 2.34 13.66 -3.98
N LEU A 8 3.41 13.27 -3.28
CA LEU A 8 3.80 11.87 -3.14
C LEU A 8 2.70 11.03 -2.47
N PHE A 9 2.09 11.55 -1.40
CA PHE A 9 0.96 10.90 -0.74
C PHE A 9 -0.18 10.66 -1.73
N VAL A 10 -0.59 11.69 -2.49
CA VAL A 10 -1.70 11.57 -3.45
C VAL A 10 -1.38 10.55 -4.54
N ILE A 11 -0.17 10.55 -5.08
CA ILE A 11 0.25 9.57 -6.10
C ILE A 11 0.12 8.15 -5.54
N PHE A 12 0.68 7.87 -4.36
CA PHE A 12 0.64 6.54 -3.77
C PHE A 12 -0.76 6.13 -3.33
N ALA A 13 -1.53 7.06 -2.75
CA ALA A 13 -2.92 6.86 -2.39
C ALA A 13 -3.76 6.48 -3.61
N LEU A 14 -3.60 7.22 -4.72
CA LEU A 14 -4.31 6.94 -5.96
C LEU A 14 -3.98 5.54 -6.50
N LEU A 15 -2.70 5.14 -6.47
CA LEU A 15 -2.28 3.81 -6.90
C LEU A 15 -2.91 2.69 -6.05
N ILE A 16 -2.97 2.87 -4.73
CA ILE A 16 -3.62 1.92 -3.82
C ILE A 16 -5.12 1.86 -4.12
N VAL A 17 -5.80 3.01 -4.18
CA VAL A 17 -7.24 3.10 -4.40
C VAL A 17 -7.64 2.52 -5.76
N LEU A 18 -6.91 2.84 -6.83
CA LEU A 18 -7.17 2.29 -8.16
C LEU A 18 -6.99 0.78 -8.19
N ASN A 19 -5.93 0.26 -7.54
CA ASN A 19 -5.71 -1.17 -7.46
C ASN A 19 -6.84 -1.88 -6.72
N GLU A 20 -7.27 -1.34 -5.58
CA GLU A 20 -8.35 -1.95 -4.78
C GLU A 20 -9.73 -1.78 -5.44
N ALA A 21 -9.98 -0.67 -6.14
CA ALA A 21 -11.18 -0.50 -6.96
C ALA A 21 -11.24 -1.53 -8.10
N ALA A 22 -10.11 -1.80 -8.77
CA ALA A 22 -10.03 -2.86 -9.78
C ALA A 22 -10.34 -4.23 -9.17
N ASN A 23 -9.80 -4.55 -7.98
CA ASN A 23 -10.11 -5.79 -7.26
C ASN A 23 -11.62 -5.93 -6.98
N ILE A 24 -12.28 -4.86 -6.55
CA ILE A 24 -13.73 -4.83 -6.31
C ILE A 24 -14.50 -5.07 -7.63
N LEU A 25 -14.12 -4.40 -8.71
CA LEU A 25 -14.77 -4.58 -10.03
C LEU A 25 -14.61 -6.02 -10.55
N PHE A 26 -13.43 -6.61 -10.42
CA PHE A 26 -13.20 -8.01 -10.78
C PHE A 26 -14.04 -8.96 -9.92
N ALA A 27 -14.23 -8.64 -8.64
CA ALA A 27 -15.12 -9.39 -7.76
C ALA A 27 -16.56 -9.38 -8.30
N PHE A 28 -17.09 -8.20 -8.62
CA PHE A 28 -18.47 -8.09 -9.12
C PHE A 28 -18.70 -8.74 -10.49
N SER A 29 -17.64 -8.93 -11.29
CA SER A 29 -17.75 -9.60 -12.60
C SER A 29 -18.06 -11.11 -12.52
N GLY A 30 -18.10 -11.71 -11.33
CA GLY A 30 -18.48 -13.12 -11.14
C GLY A 30 -17.45 -14.14 -11.64
N MET A 31 -16.27 -13.69 -12.09
CA MET A 31 -15.20 -14.55 -12.64
C MET A 31 -14.47 -15.43 -11.62
N SER A 32 -14.83 -15.39 -10.33
CA SER A 32 -14.15 -16.14 -9.27
C SER A 32 -15.07 -17.21 -8.68
N ALA A 33 -14.79 -18.49 -8.97
CA ALA A 33 -15.51 -19.64 -8.43
C ALA A 33 -15.33 -19.86 -6.92
N ASN A 34 -14.35 -19.18 -6.29
CA ASN A 34 -14.09 -19.21 -4.84
C ASN A 34 -14.09 -17.78 -4.29
N PHE A 35 -15.29 -17.20 -4.17
CA PHE A 35 -15.45 -15.80 -3.80
C PHE A 35 -15.18 -15.56 -2.31
N GLN A 36 -13.96 -15.16 -1.97
CA GLN A 36 -13.61 -14.71 -0.61
C GLN A 36 -14.01 -13.24 -0.42
N TRP A 37 -15.29 -13.00 -0.08
CA TRP A 37 -15.87 -11.66 0.19
C TRP A 37 -14.95 -10.73 0.99
N PHE A 38 -14.27 -11.30 2.00
CA PHE A 38 -13.35 -10.55 2.86
C PHE A 38 -12.18 -9.92 2.08
N LYS A 39 -11.52 -10.68 1.21
CA LYS A 39 -10.38 -10.19 0.42
C LYS A 39 -10.81 -9.31 -0.74
N SER A 40 -11.98 -9.59 -1.32
CA SER A 40 -12.43 -8.95 -2.55
C SER A 40 -13.20 -7.64 -2.33
N VAL A 41 -13.75 -7.43 -1.13
CA VAL A 41 -14.58 -6.24 -0.84
C VAL A 41 -14.17 -5.57 0.48
N ILE A 42 -14.13 -6.33 1.59
CA ILE A 42 -13.89 -5.75 2.92
C ILE A 42 -12.49 -5.14 3.03
N LEU A 43 -11.45 -5.90 2.65
CA LEU A 43 -10.08 -5.43 2.70
C LEU A 43 -9.84 -4.19 1.81
N PRO A 44 -10.28 -4.16 0.53
CA PRO A 44 -10.30 -2.96 -0.30
C PRO A 44 -10.91 -1.73 0.38
N VAL A 45 -12.11 -1.88 0.97
CA VAL A 45 -12.81 -0.78 1.64
C VAL A 45 -12.05 -0.30 2.86
N LEU A 46 -11.50 -1.21 3.67
CA LEU A 46 -10.67 -0.87 4.82
C LEU A 46 -9.41 -0.09 4.41
N LEU A 47 -8.79 -0.44 3.29
CA LEU A 47 -7.59 0.26 2.79
C LEU A 47 -7.92 1.64 2.27
N ILE A 48 -9.02 1.79 1.55
CA ILE A 48 -9.52 3.11 1.12
C ILE A 48 -9.82 3.98 2.35
N GLY A 49 -10.48 3.40 3.37
CA GLY A 49 -10.74 4.06 4.65
C GLY A 49 -9.46 4.43 5.40
N ALA A 50 -8.44 3.57 5.38
CA ALA A 50 -7.14 3.87 6.00
C ALA A 50 -6.41 5.00 5.28
N VAL A 51 -6.44 5.02 3.95
CA VAL A 51 -5.89 6.13 3.14
C VAL A 51 -6.63 7.44 3.44
N TRP A 52 -7.96 7.39 3.55
CA TRP A 52 -8.79 8.55 3.89
C TRP A 52 -8.51 9.06 5.30
N SER A 53 -8.50 8.17 6.30
CA SER A 53 -8.15 8.51 7.69
C SER A 53 -6.76 9.13 7.76
N LEU A 54 -5.78 8.54 7.08
CA LEU A 54 -4.41 9.07 7.04
C LEU A 54 -4.34 10.48 6.42
N TRP A 55 -5.22 10.79 5.46
CA TRP A 55 -5.31 12.12 4.86
C TRP A 55 -5.92 13.16 5.83
N GLU A 56 -6.94 12.78 6.57
CA GLU A 56 -7.66 13.68 7.49
C GLU A 56 -6.91 13.89 8.81
N THR A 57 -6.52 12.80 9.48
CA THR A 57 -5.99 12.82 10.84
C THR A 57 -4.47 12.75 10.90
N GLY A 58 -3.79 12.35 9.82
CA GLY A 58 -2.33 12.21 9.81
C GLY A 58 -1.78 11.17 10.80
N GLU A 59 -2.63 10.26 11.30
CA GLU A 59 -2.30 9.39 12.42
C GLU A 59 -1.10 8.47 12.12
N LYS A 60 -0.13 8.43 13.05
CA LYS A 60 1.08 7.63 12.91
C LYS A 60 0.76 6.15 12.74
N TRP A 61 -0.12 5.59 13.57
CA TRP A 61 -0.47 4.16 13.53
C TRP A 61 -1.03 3.74 12.16
N THR A 62 -1.93 4.53 11.59
CA THR A 62 -2.49 4.31 10.24
C THR A 62 -1.41 4.35 9.17
N ARG A 63 -0.41 5.24 9.31
CA ARG A 63 0.77 5.27 8.42
C ARG A 63 1.57 3.97 8.49
N TRP A 64 1.91 3.51 9.70
CA TRP A 64 2.68 2.28 9.92
C TRP A 64 1.90 1.05 9.42
N GLY A 65 0.59 1.01 9.66
CA GLY A 65 -0.30 -0.04 9.17
C GLY A 65 -0.33 -0.12 7.64
N LEU A 66 -0.55 1.01 6.96
CA LEU A 66 -0.59 1.07 5.50
C LEU A 66 0.78 0.74 4.88
N ALA A 67 1.86 1.23 5.48
CA ALA A 67 3.23 0.94 5.04
C ALA A 67 3.57 -0.55 5.17
N THR A 68 3.24 -1.16 6.32
CA THR A 68 3.46 -2.59 6.58
C THR A 68 2.64 -3.43 5.62
N TRP A 69 1.37 -3.09 5.41
CA TRP A 69 0.51 -3.79 4.47
C TRP A 69 1.04 -3.72 3.03
N ALA A 70 1.46 -2.54 2.58
CA ALA A 70 2.01 -2.35 1.23
C ALA A 70 3.30 -3.16 1.04
N LEU A 71 4.21 -3.15 2.04
CA LEU A 71 5.41 -3.98 2.02
C LEU A 71 5.07 -5.47 1.98
N LEU A 72 4.21 -5.95 2.88
CA LEU A 72 3.82 -7.36 2.94
C LEU A 72 3.19 -7.81 1.62
N LYS A 73 2.31 -7.00 1.04
CA LYS A 73 1.70 -7.29 -0.26
C LYS A 73 2.75 -7.39 -1.36
N GLY A 74 3.61 -6.38 -1.50
CA GLY A 74 4.66 -6.36 -2.51
C GLY A 74 5.66 -7.51 -2.36
N ILE A 75 6.17 -7.75 -1.14
CA ILE A 75 7.12 -8.83 -0.84
C ILE A 75 6.49 -10.20 -1.08
N THR A 76 5.27 -10.44 -0.61
CA THR A 76 4.59 -11.72 -0.82
C THR A 76 4.34 -11.98 -2.30
N SER A 77 3.91 -10.96 -3.05
CA SER A 77 3.75 -11.06 -4.51
C SER A 77 5.07 -11.36 -5.21
N LEU A 78 6.16 -10.64 -4.89
CA LEU A 78 7.48 -10.91 -5.46
C LEU A 78 7.98 -12.32 -5.12
N TRP A 79 7.75 -12.77 -3.89
CA TRP A 79 8.15 -14.11 -3.46
C TRP A 79 7.38 -15.20 -4.21
N VAL A 80 6.06 -15.06 -4.35
CA VAL A 80 5.24 -15.99 -5.14
C VAL A 80 5.66 -15.99 -6.61
N LEU A 81 5.87 -14.81 -7.22
CA LEU A 81 6.32 -14.70 -8.60
C LEU A 81 7.70 -15.35 -8.80
N GLY A 82 8.65 -15.06 -7.91
CA GLY A 82 9.99 -15.65 -7.92
C GLY A 82 9.95 -17.16 -7.76
N TYR A 83 9.12 -17.68 -6.85
CA TYR A 83 8.92 -19.12 -6.68
C TYR A 83 8.34 -19.76 -7.94
N VAL A 84 7.32 -19.17 -8.55
CA VAL A 84 6.72 -19.67 -9.80
C VAL A 84 7.74 -19.66 -10.94
N MET A 85 8.48 -18.56 -11.13
CA MET A 85 9.54 -18.46 -12.13
C MET A 85 10.62 -19.52 -11.91
N TYR A 86 11.07 -19.71 -10.67
CA TYR A 86 12.05 -20.73 -10.30
C TYR A 86 11.55 -22.14 -10.65
N ARG A 87 10.31 -22.46 -10.28
CA ARG A 87 9.70 -23.78 -10.58
C ARG A 87 9.52 -24.00 -12.07
N MET A 88 9.19 -22.96 -12.84
CA MET A 88 9.12 -23.07 -14.30
C MET A 88 10.51 -23.26 -14.93
N ALA A 89 11.53 -22.57 -14.42
CA ALA A 89 12.91 -22.75 -14.89
C ALA A 89 13.43 -24.17 -14.60
N GLU A 90 13.12 -24.73 -13.42
CA GLU A 90 13.53 -26.07 -13.01
C GLU A 90 13.00 -27.18 -13.94
N ILE A 91 11.78 -27.03 -14.46
CA ILE A 91 11.14 -28.01 -15.36
C ILE A 91 11.43 -27.75 -16.85
N THR A 92 12.10 -26.65 -17.19
CA THR A 92 12.36 -26.27 -18.59
C THR A 92 13.66 -26.92 -19.08
N PRO A 93 13.62 -27.73 -20.15
CA PRO A 93 14.83 -28.28 -20.76
C PRO A 93 15.76 -27.17 -21.27
N PRO A 94 17.09 -27.35 -21.20
CA PRO A 94 18.05 -26.32 -21.60
C PRO A 94 17.93 -25.91 -23.07
N GLU A 95 17.48 -26.80 -23.96
CA GLU A 95 17.20 -26.47 -25.37
C GLU A 95 16.09 -25.42 -25.57
N ASN A 96 15.23 -25.22 -24.56
CA ASN A 96 14.10 -24.28 -24.61
C ASN A 96 14.34 -23.00 -23.78
N ALA A 97 15.55 -22.79 -23.26
CA ALA A 97 15.86 -21.67 -22.36
C ALA A 97 15.48 -20.30 -22.96
N ASP A 98 15.80 -20.05 -24.24
CA ASP A 98 15.50 -18.78 -24.90
C ASP A 98 13.99 -18.50 -24.99
N SER A 99 13.19 -19.54 -25.26
CA SER A 99 11.74 -19.44 -25.33
C SER A 99 11.14 -19.22 -23.95
N PHE A 100 11.68 -19.88 -22.93
CA PHE A 100 11.29 -19.65 -21.54
C PHE A 100 11.57 -18.22 -21.08
N PHE A 101 12.74 -17.64 -21.40
CA PHE A 101 13.04 -16.25 -21.06
C PHE A 101 12.08 -15.28 -21.73
N ARG A 102 11.73 -15.50 -23.00
CA ARG A 102 10.80 -14.62 -23.74
C ARG A 102 9.38 -14.68 -23.19
N ILE A 103 8.90 -15.88 -22.89
CA ILE A 103 7.57 -16.09 -22.28
C ILE A 103 7.55 -15.51 -20.86
N SER A 104 8.61 -15.73 -20.09
CA SER A 104 8.73 -15.22 -18.74
C SER A 104 8.74 -13.69 -18.71
N ASP A 105 9.49 -13.05 -19.61
CA ASP A 105 9.48 -11.60 -19.75
C ASP A 105 8.07 -11.08 -20.05
N MET A 106 7.37 -11.68 -21.02
CA MET A 106 6.02 -11.27 -21.38
C MET A 106 5.00 -11.47 -20.24
N LEU A 107 5.08 -12.56 -19.49
CA LEU A 107 4.11 -12.90 -18.45
C LEU A 107 4.41 -12.23 -17.10
N PHE A 108 5.67 -12.13 -16.71
CA PHE A 108 6.07 -11.71 -15.36
C PHE A 108 6.50 -10.25 -15.26
N THR A 109 6.84 -9.57 -16.35
CA THR A 109 7.31 -8.17 -16.28
C THR A 109 6.28 -7.23 -15.66
N MET A 110 5.01 -7.29 -16.09
CA MET A 110 3.96 -6.45 -15.50
C MET A 110 3.68 -6.79 -14.02
N PRO A 111 3.48 -8.08 -13.64
CA PRO A 111 3.36 -8.46 -12.23
C PRO A 111 4.53 -8.05 -11.34
N VAL A 112 5.77 -8.18 -11.83
CA VAL A 112 6.99 -7.81 -11.07
C VAL A 112 7.05 -6.30 -10.87
N ILE A 113 6.77 -5.51 -11.91
CA ILE A 113 6.69 -4.05 -11.80
C ILE A 113 5.61 -3.66 -10.78
N HIS A 114 4.43 -4.25 -10.88
CA HIS A 114 3.32 -3.98 -9.97
C HIS A 114 3.67 -4.32 -8.51
N ALA A 115 4.22 -5.50 -8.25
CA ALA A 115 4.64 -5.90 -6.91
C ALA A 115 5.75 -4.98 -6.36
N SER A 116 6.70 -4.58 -7.22
CA SER A 116 7.77 -3.65 -6.87
C SER A 116 7.24 -2.27 -6.49
N ILE A 117 6.21 -1.77 -7.18
CA ILE A 117 5.54 -0.51 -6.83
C ILE A 117 4.99 -0.55 -5.40
N PHE A 118 4.37 -1.66 -4.97
CA PHE A 118 3.88 -1.78 -3.60
C PHE A 118 4.99 -1.79 -2.55
N VAL A 119 6.14 -2.40 -2.86
CA VAL A 119 7.34 -2.31 -2.00
C VAL A 119 7.82 -0.86 -1.90
N VAL A 120 7.94 -0.17 -3.04
CA VAL A 120 8.36 1.24 -3.07
C VAL A 120 7.39 2.13 -2.29
N ILE A 121 6.09 1.92 -2.42
CA ILE A 121 5.05 2.62 -1.64
C ILE A 121 5.27 2.39 -0.16
N GLY A 122 5.41 1.13 0.28
CA GLY A 122 5.64 0.79 1.69
C GLY A 122 6.90 1.46 2.25
N LEU A 123 8.01 1.38 1.52
CA LEU A 123 9.27 2.05 1.88
C LEU A 123 9.12 3.57 1.92
N ALA A 124 8.40 4.17 0.97
CA ALA A 124 8.16 5.60 0.94
C ALA A 124 7.34 6.05 2.17
N PHE A 125 6.31 5.32 2.57
CA PHE A 125 5.55 5.63 3.78
C PHE A 125 6.35 5.43 5.06
N PHE A 126 7.31 4.49 5.11
CA PHE A 126 8.21 4.35 6.25
C PHE A 126 9.24 5.47 6.34
N PHE A 127 10.00 5.66 5.25
CA PHE A 127 11.25 6.41 5.29
C PHE A 127 11.15 7.82 4.71
N SER A 128 10.09 8.18 3.98
CA SER A 128 10.03 9.51 3.36
C SER A 128 9.83 10.61 4.40
N PRO A 129 10.83 11.50 4.61
CA PRO A 129 10.68 12.62 5.52
C PRO A 129 9.64 13.62 5.00
N SER A 130 9.44 13.70 3.68
CA SER A 130 8.45 14.60 3.08
C SER A 130 7.02 14.19 3.40
N ILE A 131 6.72 12.89 3.32
CA ILE A 131 5.39 12.35 3.67
C ILE A 131 5.17 12.48 5.18
N ARG A 132 6.20 12.15 5.98
CA ARG A 132 6.14 12.31 7.44
C ARG A 132 5.81 13.74 7.85
N LEU A 133 6.53 14.73 7.33
CA LEU A 133 6.31 16.14 7.64
C LEU A 133 4.90 16.60 7.23
N PHE A 134 4.41 16.14 6.08
CA PHE A 134 3.04 16.44 5.63
C PHE A 134 1.97 15.87 6.59
N LEU A 135 2.13 14.64 7.04
CA LEU A 135 1.17 14.00 7.96
C LEU A 135 1.26 14.59 9.37
N GLU A 136 2.46 14.95 9.84
CA GLU A 136 2.65 15.62 11.13
C GLU A 136 1.97 16.99 11.16
N THR A 137 1.94 17.74 10.05
CA THR A 137 1.16 19.00 9.98
C THR A 137 -0.37 18.80 9.98
N ARG A 138 -0.84 17.57 9.74
CA ARG A 138 -2.27 17.21 9.75
C ARG A 138 -2.71 16.62 11.09
N SER A 139 -1.79 16.05 11.85
CA SER A 139 -2.10 15.48 13.16
C SER A 139 -2.52 16.60 14.10
N PRO A 140 -3.72 16.51 14.72
CA PRO A 140 -4.06 17.41 15.80
C PRO A 140 -2.98 17.26 16.86
N SER A 141 -2.30 18.36 17.15
CA SER A 141 -1.30 18.44 18.22
C SER A 141 -2.01 18.08 19.52
N SER A 142 -1.78 16.86 20.00
CA SER A 142 -2.24 16.35 21.30
C SER A 142 -1.49 17.03 22.48
N ASP A 143 -1.14 18.31 22.32
CA ASP A 143 -0.28 19.08 23.22
C ASP A 143 -0.86 20.49 23.48
N GLN A 144 -2.19 20.61 23.41
CA GLN A 144 -2.90 21.59 24.23
C GLN A 144 -3.30 20.86 25.52
N GLY A 145 -2.34 20.75 26.44
CA GLY A 145 -2.63 20.43 27.83
C GLY A 145 -3.61 21.48 28.40
N PRO A 146 -4.44 21.10 29.38
CA PRO A 146 -5.32 22.05 30.06
C PRO A 146 -4.45 22.93 30.95
N ASP A 147 -3.91 24.01 30.40
CA ASP A 147 -3.24 25.04 31.18
C ASP A 147 -4.04 26.32 31.05
N GLN A 148 -5.06 26.42 31.92
CA GLN A 148 -5.44 27.62 32.67
C GLN A 148 -6.73 27.32 33.45
N ASP A 149 -6.59 26.68 34.62
CA ASP A 149 -7.52 26.97 35.71
C ASP A 149 -7.19 28.39 36.21
N PRO A 150 -8.11 29.36 36.16
CA PRO A 150 -7.87 30.64 36.82
C PRO A 150 -7.80 30.41 38.35
N PRO A 151 -6.93 31.13 39.06
CA PRO A 151 -6.82 30.99 40.50
C PRO A 151 -8.16 31.38 41.14
N PHE A 152 -8.63 30.53 42.06
CA PHE A 152 -9.75 30.85 42.95
C PHE A 152 -9.45 32.17 43.67
N GLU A 153 -10.12 33.26 43.27
CA GLU A 153 -10.27 34.43 44.13
C GLU A 153 -11.35 34.10 45.17
N SER A 154 -10.90 33.70 46.35
CA SER A 154 -11.71 33.73 47.55
C SER A 154 -11.79 35.17 48.07
N GLN A 155 -12.96 35.80 47.97
CA GLN A 155 -13.37 36.92 48.82
C GLN A 155 -14.82 36.73 49.27
#